data_AF-A0A3C1MX91-F1
#
_entry.id   AF-A0A3C1MX91-F1
#
_cell.length_a   1.000
_cell.length_b   1.000
_cell.length_c   1.000
_cell.angle_alpha   90.00
_cell.angle_beta   90.00
_cell.angle_gamma   90.00
#
_symmetry.space_group_name_H-M   'P 1'
#
loop_
_entity.id
_entity.type
_entity.pdbx_description
1 polymer ?
#
loop_
_entity_poly.entity_id
_entity_poly.type
_entity_poly.pdbx_seq_one_letter_code
_entity_poly.pdbx_strand_id
1 'polypeptide(L)'
;MTSRRDFLTASGAALIGAASVSRVQAASLPEAISQTVPDTMSPQAPPNGRHFNPVVTLNGWSLPWRVKNGWKEFHLVAEPVVREIAPGMKANLWGYNGQSPGPTIEVVEGDKVRIFVTNKLPEYTSVHWHGQILPNGMDGLSGLTQPPILPGKTFVYEFEAKHAGTFMYHPHADEMTQMAMGMMGFWVTHPKDHKFMAVDRDFVFILNAYDVEPGSYTPKVNTMLDFNLWTWNSRAFPGIDPLIVR
;
A
#
# COMPACT_ATOMS: atom_id res chain seq x y z
N MET A 1 -15.12 -48.85 8.43
CA MET A 1 -15.19 -48.48 7.00
C MET A 1 -15.85 -47.11 6.92
N THR A 2 -15.06 -46.06 6.88
CA THR A 2 -15.54 -44.68 6.71
C THR A 2 -15.75 -44.42 5.21
N SER A 3 -16.97 -44.06 4.82
CA SER A 3 -17.30 -43.89 3.40
C SER A 3 -17.01 -42.45 2.95
N ARG A 4 -16.77 -42.26 1.65
CA ARG A 4 -16.52 -40.96 1.02
C ARG A 4 -17.65 -39.92 1.24
N ARG A 5 -18.84 -40.34 1.71
CA ARG A 5 -19.95 -39.44 2.06
C ARG A 5 -19.80 -38.80 3.44
N ASP A 6 -19.05 -39.41 4.35
CA ASP A 6 -18.88 -38.90 5.73
C ASP A 6 -17.80 -37.80 5.82
N PHE A 7 -16.98 -37.65 4.78
CA PHE A 7 -15.93 -36.62 4.72
C PHE A 7 -16.50 -35.23 4.41
N LEU A 8 -17.61 -35.14 3.68
CA LEU A 8 -18.22 -33.86 3.30
C LEU A 8 -19.16 -33.27 4.36
N THR A 9 -19.62 -34.07 5.32
CA THR A 9 -20.44 -33.62 6.45
C THR A 9 -19.60 -33.17 7.66
N ALA A 10 -18.32 -33.54 7.72
CA ALA A 10 -17.42 -33.17 8.83
C ALA A 10 -16.61 -31.87 8.59
N SER A 11 -16.62 -31.33 7.37
CA SER A 11 -15.96 -30.07 7.02
C SER A 11 -16.96 -28.92 6.84
N GLY A 12 -17.90 -28.82 7.79
CA GLY A 12 -18.75 -27.63 7.92
C GLY A 12 -17.96 -26.50 8.60
N ALA A 13 -17.86 -25.37 7.90
CA ALA A 13 -17.32 -24.08 8.34
C ALA A 13 -15.82 -23.80 8.10
N ALA A 14 -15.45 -23.52 6.84
CA ALA A 14 -14.44 -22.51 6.52
C ALA A 14 -14.59 -22.02 5.06
N LEU A 15 -15.77 -21.49 4.70
CA LEU A 15 -15.89 -20.60 3.54
C LEU A 15 -15.89 -19.17 4.07
N ILE A 16 -14.70 -18.60 4.25
CA ILE A 16 -14.55 -17.15 4.43
C ILE A 16 -14.66 -16.55 3.02
N GLY A 17 -15.90 -16.45 2.54
CA GLY A 17 -16.22 -15.68 1.34
C GLY A 17 -16.08 -14.19 1.63
N ALA A 18 -15.66 -13.42 0.63
CA ALA A 18 -15.52 -11.96 0.68
C ALA A 18 -16.79 -11.30 1.24
N ALA A 19 -16.80 -11.02 2.55
CA ALA A 19 -17.92 -10.37 3.19
C ALA A 19 -17.88 -8.89 2.82
N SER A 20 -18.92 -8.43 2.13
CA SER A 20 -19.22 -7.01 2.06
C SER A 20 -19.35 -6.48 3.50
N VAL A 21 -18.51 -5.51 3.85
CA VAL A 21 -18.45 -4.92 5.20
C VAL A 21 -19.83 -4.34 5.53
N SER A 22 -20.54 -4.90 6.51
CA SER A 22 -21.85 -4.37 6.94
C SER A 22 -21.69 -2.94 7.49
N ARG A 23 -22.77 -2.13 7.49
CA ARG A 23 -22.75 -0.75 8.04
C ARG A 23 -22.25 -0.68 9.50
N VAL A 24 -22.45 -1.75 10.29
CA VAL A 24 -21.95 -1.84 11.68
C VAL A 24 -20.43 -2.01 11.74
N GLN A 25 -19.85 -2.61 10.71
CA GLN A 25 -18.43 -2.92 10.60
C GLN A 25 -17.63 -1.74 10.01
N ALA A 26 -18.30 -0.83 9.28
CA ALA A 26 -17.74 0.47 8.90
C ALA A 26 -17.39 1.34 10.13
N ALA A 27 -18.18 1.26 11.21
CA ALA A 27 -17.87 1.92 12.49
C ALA A 27 -16.67 1.30 13.24
N SER A 28 -16.17 0.15 12.77
CA SER A 28 -15.03 -0.54 13.36
C SER A 28 -13.72 -0.34 12.60
N LEU A 29 -13.76 0.36 11.46
CA LEU A 29 -12.58 0.66 10.66
C LEU A 29 -11.57 1.50 11.47
N PRO A 30 -10.25 1.32 11.27
CA PRO A 30 -9.29 2.30 11.73
C PRO A 30 -9.58 3.66 11.06
N GLU A 31 -9.24 4.76 11.71
CA GLU A 31 -9.31 6.07 11.07
C GLU A 31 -8.40 6.09 9.83
N ALA A 32 -8.92 6.62 8.72
CA ALA A 32 -8.15 6.82 7.50
C ALA A 32 -7.33 8.10 7.60
N ILE A 33 -6.10 7.99 8.10
CA ILE A 33 -5.17 9.13 8.14
C ILE A 33 -4.67 9.40 6.72
N SER A 34 -4.63 10.68 6.33
CA SER A 34 -4.17 11.16 5.03
C SER A 34 -3.14 12.26 5.23
N GLN A 35 -2.18 12.35 4.30
CA GLN A 35 -1.19 13.41 4.24
C GLN A 35 -1.09 13.90 2.80
N THR A 36 -0.96 15.21 2.58
CA THR A 36 -0.85 15.81 1.24
C THR A 36 0.43 16.63 1.05
N VAL A 37 1.15 16.91 2.15
CA VAL A 37 2.43 17.63 2.11
C VAL A 37 3.48 16.80 1.35
N PRO A 38 4.25 17.41 0.43
CA PRO A 38 5.21 16.67 -0.40
C PRO A 38 6.56 16.39 0.27
N ASP A 39 6.78 16.93 1.46
CA ASP A 39 8.03 16.81 2.20
C ASP A 39 8.18 15.44 2.86
N THR A 40 9.43 15.09 3.16
CA THR A 40 9.80 13.90 3.92
C THR A 40 9.31 14.04 5.36
N MET A 41 8.40 13.16 5.77
CA MET A 41 7.99 13.11 7.17
C MET A 41 9.01 12.35 8.01
N SER A 42 9.21 12.81 9.24
CA SER A 42 10.04 12.10 10.21
C SER A 42 9.42 10.74 10.53
N PRO A 43 10.18 9.63 10.41
CA PRO A 43 9.67 8.32 10.75
C PRO A 43 9.25 8.27 12.22
N GLN A 44 8.07 7.73 12.48
CA GLN A 44 7.55 7.60 13.83
C GLN A 44 7.99 6.26 14.41
N ALA A 45 8.60 6.29 15.59
CA ALA A 45 8.87 5.07 16.34
C ALA A 45 7.56 4.29 16.56
N PRO A 46 7.59 2.94 16.54
CA PRO A 46 6.39 2.16 16.75
C PRO A 46 5.73 2.53 18.08
N PRO A 47 4.45 2.92 18.10
CA PRO A 47 3.78 3.38 19.32
C PRO A 47 3.59 2.26 20.35
N ASN A 48 3.65 1.00 19.91
CA ASN A 48 3.55 -0.22 20.70
C ASN A 48 4.05 -1.41 19.85
N GLY A 49 3.86 -2.65 20.32
CA GLY A 49 4.21 -3.85 19.55
C GLY A 49 5.70 -4.17 19.58
N ARG A 50 6.19 -4.84 18.54
CA ARG A 50 7.60 -5.19 18.41
C ARG A 50 8.41 -3.96 18.00
N HIS A 51 9.57 -3.80 18.62
CA HIS A 51 10.51 -2.74 18.25
C HIS A 51 11.10 -3.00 16.87
N PHE A 52 11.22 -1.94 16.07
CA PHE A 52 11.98 -1.87 14.83
C PHE A 52 12.47 -0.43 14.64
N ASN A 53 13.48 -0.24 13.79
CA ASN A 53 13.97 1.08 13.40
C ASN A 53 13.24 1.50 12.12
N PRO A 54 12.32 2.48 12.17
CA PRO A 54 11.52 2.82 11.01
C PRO A 54 12.37 3.41 9.88
N VAL A 55 11.98 3.10 8.64
CA VAL A 55 12.66 3.64 7.45
C VAL A 55 12.24 5.08 7.16
N VAL A 56 13.14 5.88 6.57
CA VAL A 56 12.80 7.20 6.03
C VAL A 56 12.28 7.02 4.61
N THR A 57 11.00 7.30 4.41
CA THR A 57 10.41 7.35 3.06
C THR A 57 10.61 8.75 2.49
N LEU A 58 11.50 8.89 1.50
CA LEU A 58 11.85 10.20 0.96
C LEU A 58 10.63 10.90 0.35
N ASN A 59 10.39 12.18 0.65
CA ASN A 59 9.19 12.91 0.20
C ASN A 59 7.86 12.17 0.48
N GLY A 60 7.83 11.36 1.53
CA GLY A 60 6.71 10.51 1.89
C GLY A 60 6.66 10.27 3.39
N TRP A 61 5.92 9.23 3.79
CA TRP A 61 5.59 8.95 5.18
C TRP A 61 5.17 7.49 5.36
N SER A 62 5.16 7.01 6.60
CA SER A 62 4.73 5.65 6.95
C SER A 62 3.25 5.62 7.34
N LEU A 63 2.53 4.59 6.88
CA LEU A 63 1.10 4.42 7.15
C LEU A 63 0.88 4.09 8.63
N PRO A 64 0.07 4.89 9.35
CA PRO A 64 -0.23 4.62 10.75
C PRO A 64 -1.04 3.33 10.90
N TRP A 65 -0.91 2.74 12.08
CA TRP A 65 -1.54 1.48 12.41
C TRP A 65 -1.94 1.44 13.88
N ARG A 66 -2.82 0.49 14.21
CA ARG A 66 -3.19 0.15 15.58
C ARG A 66 -3.13 -1.35 15.80
N VAL A 67 -3.01 -1.80 17.04
CA VAL A 67 -3.22 -3.22 17.38
C VAL A 67 -4.66 -3.43 17.81
N LYS A 68 -5.33 -4.44 17.26
CA LYS A 68 -6.65 -4.88 17.72
C LYS A 68 -6.74 -6.41 17.63
N ASN A 69 -7.03 -7.06 18.76
CA ASN A 69 -7.18 -8.52 18.85
C ASN A 69 -5.99 -9.30 18.26
N GLY A 70 -4.76 -8.82 18.48
CA GLY A 70 -3.54 -9.44 17.97
C GLY A 70 -3.24 -9.20 16.48
N TRP A 71 -4.03 -8.35 15.81
CA TRP A 71 -3.78 -7.90 14.44
C TRP A 71 -3.21 -6.49 14.43
N LYS A 72 -2.20 -6.27 13.60
CA LYS A 72 -1.71 -4.96 13.21
C LYS A 72 -2.60 -4.42 12.09
N GLU A 73 -3.50 -3.50 12.44
CA GLU A 73 -4.53 -2.99 11.55
C GLU A 73 -4.09 -1.69 10.87
N PHE A 74 -4.25 -1.63 9.55
CA PHE A 74 -3.98 -0.47 8.70
C PHE A 74 -5.25 -0.07 7.93
N HIS A 75 -5.40 1.22 7.60
CA HIS A 75 -6.43 1.70 6.68
C HIS A 75 -5.79 2.40 5.49
N LEU A 76 -5.82 1.72 4.34
CA LEU A 76 -5.31 2.21 3.07
C LEU A 76 -6.49 2.71 2.22
N VAL A 77 -6.37 3.89 1.64
CA VAL A 77 -7.45 4.52 0.86
C VAL A 77 -6.94 4.84 -0.53
N ALA A 78 -7.40 4.11 -1.55
CA ALA A 78 -7.10 4.41 -2.94
C ALA A 78 -7.95 5.61 -3.40
N GLU A 79 -7.33 6.70 -3.86
CA GLU A 79 -8.05 7.92 -4.24
C GLU A 79 -7.31 8.76 -5.28
N PRO A 80 -8.01 9.63 -6.04
CA PRO A 80 -7.37 10.66 -6.83
C PRO A 80 -6.63 11.65 -5.92
N VAL A 81 -5.42 12.05 -6.32
CA VAL A 81 -4.56 12.95 -5.56
C VAL A 81 -3.97 14.02 -6.48
N VAL A 82 -3.64 15.18 -5.91
CA VAL A 82 -2.83 16.19 -6.60
C VAL A 82 -1.45 16.16 -5.98
N ARG A 83 -0.44 15.80 -6.78
CA ARG A 83 0.96 15.73 -6.35
C ARG A 83 1.72 16.91 -6.93
N GLU A 84 2.44 17.65 -6.10
CA GLU A 84 3.45 18.56 -6.61
C GLU A 84 4.70 17.75 -7.00
N ILE A 85 5.07 17.75 -8.28
CA ILE A 85 6.23 17.03 -8.81
C ILE A 85 7.51 17.82 -8.54
N ALA A 86 7.48 19.13 -8.77
CA ALA A 86 8.56 20.07 -8.49
C ALA A 86 7.94 21.42 -8.09
N PRO A 87 8.68 22.37 -7.49
CA PRO A 87 8.10 23.65 -7.06
C PRO A 87 7.27 24.33 -8.15
N GLY A 88 5.96 24.47 -7.91
CA GLY A 88 5.01 25.08 -8.86
C GLY A 88 4.48 24.16 -9.96
N MET A 89 4.98 22.93 -10.08
CA MET A 89 4.52 21.92 -11.05
C MET A 89 3.65 20.87 -10.34
N LYS A 90 2.36 20.86 -10.64
CA LYS A 90 1.40 19.88 -10.09
C LYS A 90 1.01 18.85 -11.14
N ALA A 91 0.67 17.65 -10.68
CA ALA A 91 0.08 16.59 -11.48
C ALA A 91 -1.13 15.98 -10.76
N ASN A 92 -2.17 15.68 -11.52
CA ASN A 92 -3.31 14.85 -11.12
C ASN A 92 -2.88 13.39 -11.26
N LEU A 93 -2.70 12.74 -10.12
CA LEU A 93 -2.28 11.35 -10.02
C LEU A 93 -3.36 10.56 -9.30
N TRP A 94 -3.21 9.25 -9.25
CA TRP A 94 -3.91 8.41 -8.31
C TRP A 94 -2.91 7.84 -7.31
N GLY A 95 -3.36 7.66 -6.08
CA GLY A 95 -2.49 7.27 -5.00
C GLY A 95 -3.23 6.67 -3.84
N TYR A 96 -2.55 6.66 -2.69
CA TYR A 96 -3.13 6.17 -1.45
C TYR A 96 -2.97 7.20 -0.33
N ASN A 97 -4.04 7.39 0.45
CA ASN A 97 -4.05 8.24 1.65
C ASN A 97 -3.51 9.66 1.39
N GLY A 98 -3.90 10.28 0.27
CA GLY A 98 -3.50 11.64 -0.10
C GLY A 98 -2.18 11.80 -0.85
N GLN A 99 -1.42 10.73 -1.10
CA GLN A 99 -0.13 10.80 -1.83
C GLN A 99 0.03 9.76 -2.94
N SER A 100 0.88 10.11 -3.91
CA SER A 100 1.47 9.19 -4.88
C SER A 100 2.99 9.38 -4.85
N PRO A 101 3.79 8.32 -4.61
CA PRO A 101 3.37 7.01 -4.10
C PRO A 101 2.61 7.11 -2.77
N GLY A 102 1.90 6.05 -2.44
CA GLY A 102 1.22 5.90 -1.15
C GLY A 102 2.20 5.73 0.01
N PRO A 103 1.69 5.79 1.26
CA PRO A 103 2.52 5.69 2.45
C PRO A 103 3.16 4.30 2.61
N THR A 104 4.35 4.28 3.19
CA THR A 104 5.07 3.03 3.46
C THR A 104 4.38 2.21 4.55
N ILE A 105 4.09 0.94 4.27
CA ILE A 105 3.57 0.01 5.27
C ILE A 105 4.77 -0.67 5.94
N GLU A 106 4.90 -0.52 7.25
CA GLU A 106 6.00 -1.12 8.01
C GLU A 106 5.48 -2.17 8.99
N VAL A 107 6.05 -3.36 8.95
CA VAL A 107 5.68 -4.52 9.78
C VAL A 107 6.93 -5.22 10.28
N VAL A 108 6.81 -6.08 11.27
CA VAL A 108 7.90 -6.96 11.71
C VAL A 108 7.57 -8.39 11.29
N GLU A 109 8.59 -9.16 10.88
CA GLU A 109 8.44 -10.57 10.53
C GLU A 109 7.66 -11.36 11.62
N GLY A 110 6.58 -12.03 11.23
CA GLY A 110 5.62 -12.73 12.09
C GLY A 110 4.46 -11.87 12.60
N ASP A 111 4.34 -10.60 12.19
CA ASP A 111 3.16 -9.80 12.45
C ASP A 111 1.95 -10.35 11.67
N LYS A 112 0.81 -10.47 12.34
CA LYS A 112 -0.49 -10.68 11.69
C LYS A 112 -1.03 -9.33 11.24
N VAL A 113 -1.17 -9.15 9.93
CA VAL A 113 -1.55 -7.87 9.32
C VAL A 113 -2.99 -7.91 8.84
N ARG A 114 -3.74 -6.87 9.15
CA ARG A 114 -5.09 -6.65 8.63
C ARG A 114 -5.16 -5.30 7.97
N ILE A 115 -5.49 -5.26 6.68
CA ILE A 115 -5.45 -4.02 5.90
C ILE A 115 -6.83 -3.79 5.31
N PHE A 116 -7.46 -2.71 5.76
CA PHE A 116 -8.71 -2.24 5.19
C PHE A 116 -8.38 -1.36 3.99
N VAL A 117 -8.73 -1.80 2.79
CA VAL A 117 -8.51 -1.04 1.55
C VAL A 117 -9.84 -0.47 1.10
N THR A 118 -9.99 0.85 1.21
CA THR A 118 -11.18 1.58 0.76
C THR A 118 -10.92 2.20 -0.61
N ASN A 119 -11.78 1.92 -1.57
CA ASN A 119 -11.67 2.47 -2.91
C ASN A 119 -12.51 3.74 -3.06
N LYS A 120 -11.87 4.89 -3.32
CA LYS A 120 -12.48 6.16 -3.70
C LYS A 120 -12.15 6.59 -5.14
N LEU A 121 -11.52 5.72 -5.92
CA LEU A 121 -11.31 5.95 -7.35
C LEU A 121 -12.65 5.94 -8.10
N PRO A 122 -12.70 6.54 -9.30
CA PRO A 122 -13.88 6.45 -10.17
C PRO A 122 -14.08 5.05 -10.77
N GLU A 123 -13.13 4.15 -10.59
CA GLU A 123 -13.16 2.79 -11.14
C GLU A 123 -12.83 1.72 -10.10
N TYR A 124 -12.97 0.45 -10.48
CA TYR A 124 -12.65 -0.67 -9.62
C TYR A 124 -11.13 -0.81 -9.43
N THR A 125 -10.71 -1.32 -8.28
CA THR A 125 -9.28 -1.52 -7.98
C THR A 125 -9.07 -2.81 -7.18
N SER A 126 -7.82 -3.14 -6.93
CA SER A 126 -7.37 -4.13 -5.96
C SER A 126 -5.98 -3.73 -5.48
N VAL A 127 -5.42 -4.43 -4.49
CA VAL A 127 -4.04 -4.23 -4.07
C VAL A 127 -3.34 -5.57 -4.02
N HIS A 128 -2.30 -5.72 -4.84
CA HIS A 128 -1.35 -6.81 -4.80
C HIS A 128 -0.16 -6.45 -3.90
N TRP A 129 0.29 -7.42 -3.11
CA TRP A 129 1.36 -7.28 -2.12
C TRP A 129 2.64 -7.92 -2.66
N HIS A 130 3.31 -7.22 -3.58
CA HIS A 130 4.43 -7.73 -4.36
C HIS A 130 5.55 -8.30 -3.47
N GLY A 131 5.78 -9.61 -3.59
CA GLY A 131 6.81 -10.34 -2.84
C GLY A 131 6.38 -10.86 -1.47
N GLN A 132 5.14 -10.64 -1.04
CA GLN A 132 4.59 -11.28 0.17
C GLN A 132 4.17 -12.73 -0.11
N ILE A 133 4.42 -13.62 0.86
CA ILE A 133 3.96 -15.01 0.81
C ILE A 133 2.67 -15.11 1.65
N LEU A 134 1.53 -15.07 0.97
CA LEU A 134 0.20 -14.94 1.57
C LEU A 134 -0.78 -16.02 1.06
N PRO A 135 -1.94 -16.22 1.72
CA PRO A 135 -3.00 -17.08 1.18
C PRO A 135 -3.51 -16.54 -0.15
N ASN A 136 -3.81 -17.42 -1.11
CA ASN A 136 -4.18 -17.02 -2.48
C ASN A 136 -5.30 -15.95 -2.52
N GLY A 137 -6.36 -16.09 -1.71
CA GLY A 137 -7.47 -15.13 -1.66
C GLY A 137 -7.14 -13.72 -1.14
N MET A 138 -5.89 -13.48 -0.73
CA MET A 138 -5.38 -12.19 -0.24
C MET A 138 -4.37 -11.56 -1.21
N ASP A 139 -4.18 -12.15 -2.39
CA ASP A 139 -3.12 -11.79 -3.32
C ASP A 139 -3.40 -10.55 -4.17
N GLY A 140 -4.66 -10.11 -4.28
CA GLY A 140 -4.96 -8.85 -4.96
C GLY A 140 -5.17 -8.91 -6.46
N LEU A 141 -5.10 -10.09 -7.09
CA LEU A 141 -5.35 -10.25 -8.54
C LEU A 141 -6.86 -10.27 -8.81
N SER A 142 -7.38 -9.15 -9.33
CA SER A 142 -8.81 -8.99 -9.62
C SER A 142 -9.28 -10.01 -10.66
N GLY A 143 -10.39 -10.70 -10.35
CA GLY A 143 -10.99 -11.69 -11.24
C GLY A 143 -10.35 -13.08 -11.21
N LEU A 144 -9.20 -13.23 -10.55
CA LEU A 144 -8.53 -14.53 -10.36
C LEU A 144 -8.53 -14.94 -8.89
N THR A 145 -7.92 -14.14 -8.02
CA THR A 145 -7.75 -14.49 -6.61
C THR A 145 -8.79 -13.84 -5.70
N GLN A 146 -9.37 -12.73 -6.15
CA GLN A 146 -10.48 -12.06 -5.47
C GLN A 146 -11.40 -11.30 -6.43
N PRO A 147 -12.63 -10.96 -6.02
CA PRO A 147 -13.43 -9.95 -6.69
C PRO A 147 -12.77 -8.56 -6.60
N PRO A 148 -13.00 -7.69 -7.60
CA PRO A 148 -12.48 -6.33 -7.56
C PRO A 148 -13.16 -5.49 -6.47
N ILE A 149 -12.42 -4.53 -5.90
CA ILE A 149 -12.93 -3.54 -4.96
C ILE A 149 -13.64 -2.45 -5.76
N LEU A 150 -14.97 -2.47 -5.77
CA LEU A 150 -15.77 -1.46 -6.49
C LEU A 150 -15.64 -0.07 -5.84
N PRO A 151 -15.93 1.02 -6.58
CA PRO A 151 -15.98 2.37 -6.03
C PRO A 151 -16.86 2.47 -4.78
N GLY A 152 -16.33 3.15 -3.76
CA GLY A 152 -16.97 3.33 -2.45
C GLY A 152 -17.04 2.07 -1.58
N LYS A 153 -16.39 0.96 -1.99
CA LYS A 153 -16.33 -0.28 -1.21
C LYS A 153 -14.98 -0.45 -0.52
N THR A 154 -14.99 -1.27 0.51
CA THR A 154 -13.82 -1.65 1.29
C THR A 154 -13.64 -3.15 1.22
N PHE A 155 -12.41 -3.60 0.99
CA PHE A 155 -11.99 -5.00 1.11
C PHE A 155 -10.99 -5.14 2.25
N VAL A 156 -10.96 -6.30 2.90
CA VAL A 156 -10.07 -6.56 4.03
C VAL A 156 -9.08 -7.66 3.65
N TYR A 157 -7.80 -7.32 3.68
CA TYR A 157 -6.70 -8.26 3.51
C TYR A 157 -6.21 -8.74 4.87
N GLU A 158 -6.02 -10.04 5.04
CA GLU A 158 -5.55 -10.64 6.29
C GLU A 158 -4.50 -11.72 6.02
N PHE A 159 -3.28 -11.51 6.48
CA PHE A 159 -2.20 -12.49 6.35
C PHE A 159 -1.13 -12.29 7.43
N GLU A 160 -0.10 -13.14 7.41
CA GLU A 160 1.08 -13.01 8.28
C GLU A 160 2.27 -12.58 7.42
N ALA A 161 3.03 -11.59 7.86
CA ALA A 161 4.25 -11.14 7.19
C ALA A 161 5.39 -12.14 7.48
N LYS A 162 5.65 -13.09 6.58
CA LYS A 162 6.48 -14.26 6.88
C LYS A 162 7.99 -14.05 6.84
N HIS A 163 8.47 -13.07 6.08
CA HIS A 163 9.90 -12.90 5.84
C HIS A 163 10.27 -11.42 5.73
N ALA A 164 11.42 -11.09 6.29
CA ALA A 164 11.99 -9.74 6.26
C ALA A 164 12.42 -9.34 4.85
N GLY A 165 12.36 -8.05 4.54
CA GLY A 165 12.78 -7.49 3.27
C GLY A 165 12.02 -6.23 2.87
N THR A 166 12.46 -5.67 1.74
CA THR A 166 11.83 -4.52 1.09
C THR A 166 10.99 -4.99 -0.08
N PHE A 167 9.74 -4.57 -0.09
CA PHE A 167 8.68 -5.00 -0.98
C PHE A 167 7.89 -3.77 -1.44
N MET A 168 6.86 -4.00 -2.24
CA MET A 168 5.94 -2.95 -2.67
C MET A 168 4.50 -3.45 -2.64
N TYR A 169 3.56 -2.52 -2.72
CA TYR A 169 2.18 -2.82 -3.01
C TYR A 169 1.70 -1.95 -4.18
N HIS A 170 0.87 -2.52 -5.05
CA HIS A 170 0.35 -1.83 -6.23
C HIS A 170 -0.95 -2.46 -6.70
N PRO A 171 -1.74 -1.76 -7.53
CA PRO A 171 -2.96 -2.34 -8.08
C PRO A 171 -2.70 -3.50 -9.04
N HIS A 172 -3.67 -4.42 -9.08
CA HIS A 172 -3.70 -5.53 -10.04
C HIS A 172 -5.13 -5.73 -10.57
N ALA A 173 -5.78 -4.60 -10.89
CA ALA A 173 -7.13 -4.50 -11.44
C ALA A 173 -7.08 -3.93 -12.87
N ASP A 174 -6.94 -2.61 -13.00
CA ASP A 174 -6.48 -1.96 -14.24
C ASP A 174 -5.06 -1.45 -14.02
N GLU A 175 -4.11 -2.39 -14.01
CA GLU A 175 -2.71 -2.10 -13.67
C GLU A 175 -2.08 -1.06 -14.62
N MET A 176 -2.39 -1.15 -15.91
CA MET A 176 -1.88 -0.23 -16.92
C MET A 176 -2.25 1.22 -16.60
N THR A 177 -3.53 1.49 -16.32
CA THR A 177 -3.99 2.84 -15.99
C THR A 177 -3.52 3.25 -14.59
N GLN A 178 -3.77 2.42 -13.59
CA GLN A 178 -3.61 2.81 -12.19
C GLN A 178 -2.14 3.00 -11.81
N MET A 179 -1.24 2.14 -12.28
CA MET A 179 0.20 2.33 -12.02
C MET A 179 0.77 3.50 -12.82
N ALA A 180 0.35 3.71 -14.08
CA ALA A 180 0.79 4.87 -14.86
C ALA A 180 0.32 6.20 -14.26
N MET A 181 -0.83 6.19 -13.56
CA MET A 181 -1.30 7.30 -12.73
C MET A 181 -0.55 7.45 -11.41
N GLY A 182 0.43 6.59 -11.10
CA GLY A 182 1.30 6.69 -9.92
C GLY A 182 0.86 5.87 -8.70
N MET A 183 -0.07 4.93 -8.84
CA MET A 183 -0.51 4.09 -7.72
C MET A 183 0.48 2.98 -7.41
N MET A 184 1.29 3.20 -6.38
CA MET A 184 2.14 2.20 -5.75
C MET A 184 2.55 2.70 -4.37
N GLY A 185 3.14 1.85 -3.54
CA GLY A 185 3.78 2.26 -2.30
C GLY A 185 4.70 1.17 -1.78
N PHE A 186 5.45 1.49 -0.73
CA PHE A 186 6.40 0.57 -0.14
C PHE A 186 5.75 -0.35 0.90
N TRP A 187 6.32 -1.55 0.98
CA TRP A 187 6.12 -2.45 2.10
C TRP A 187 7.48 -2.83 2.66
N VAL A 188 7.70 -2.62 3.96
CA VAL A 188 8.94 -3.01 4.64
C VAL A 188 8.60 -3.99 5.75
N THR A 189 9.09 -5.22 5.62
CA THR A 189 9.08 -6.19 6.72
C THR A 189 10.44 -6.15 7.41
N HIS A 190 10.47 -5.57 8.60
CA HIS A 190 11.63 -5.55 9.47
C HIS A 190 11.96 -6.96 10.00
N PRO A 191 13.24 -7.31 10.15
CA PRO A 191 13.63 -8.59 10.74
C PRO A 191 13.13 -8.72 12.18
N LYS A 192 12.75 -9.95 12.56
CA LYS A 192 12.30 -10.21 13.94
C LYS A 192 13.39 -9.89 14.97
N ASP A 193 14.65 -10.13 14.63
CA ASP A 193 15.81 -9.63 15.38
C ASP A 193 16.21 -8.25 14.86
N HIS A 194 15.88 -7.20 15.62
CA HIS A 194 16.19 -5.82 15.25
C HIS A 194 17.69 -5.50 15.16
N LYS A 195 18.57 -6.39 15.66
CA LYS A 195 20.03 -6.24 15.55
C LYS A 195 20.58 -6.83 14.26
N PHE A 196 19.80 -7.64 13.56
CA PHE A 196 20.22 -8.27 12.32
C PHE A 196 20.49 -7.20 11.25
N MET A 197 21.76 -7.06 10.85
CA MET A 197 22.24 -6.04 9.90
C MET A 197 21.76 -4.62 10.26
N ALA A 198 21.83 -4.26 11.54
CA ALA A 198 21.43 -2.94 11.99
C ALA A 198 22.20 -1.82 11.27
N VAL A 199 21.48 -0.79 10.85
CA VAL A 199 22.01 0.42 10.21
C VAL A 199 21.63 1.65 11.03
N ASP A 200 22.43 2.71 10.94
CA ASP A 200 22.16 3.98 11.64
C ASP A 200 20.99 4.75 11.01
N ARG A 201 20.85 4.66 9.68
CA ARG A 201 19.78 5.27 8.88
C ARG A 201 19.41 4.37 7.71
N ASP A 202 18.11 4.26 7.45
CA ASP A 202 17.55 3.54 6.32
C ASP A 202 16.62 4.45 5.53
N PHE A 203 16.66 4.37 4.20
CA PHE A 203 15.91 5.22 3.29
C PHE A 203 15.29 4.38 2.18
N VAL A 204 14.04 4.69 1.83
CA VAL A 204 13.32 4.05 0.72
C VAL A 204 12.73 5.09 -0.24
N PHE A 205 12.88 4.85 -1.55
CA PHE A 205 12.28 5.65 -2.62
C PHE A 205 12.10 4.82 -3.90
N ILE A 206 10.98 5.00 -4.59
CA ILE A 206 10.65 4.36 -5.87
C ILE A 206 10.98 5.35 -6.99
N LEU A 207 11.49 4.81 -8.09
CA LEU A 207 11.64 5.55 -9.33
C LEU A 207 10.34 5.47 -10.13
N ASN A 208 9.85 6.62 -10.59
CA ASN A 208 8.71 6.70 -11.48
C ASN A 208 9.06 7.56 -12.69
N ALA A 209 8.49 7.21 -13.83
CA ALA A 209 8.53 8.04 -15.02
C ALA A 209 7.10 8.42 -15.43
N TYR A 210 6.92 9.65 -15.88
CA TYR A 210 5.64 10.17 -16.33
C TYR A 210 5.80 10.85 -17.70
N ASP A 211 4.72 10.85 -18.46
CA ASP A 211 4.55 11.68 -19.65
C ASP A 211 3.39 12.63 -19.38
N VAL A 212 3.71 13.86 -18.96
CA VAL A 212 2.71 14.89 -18.68
C VAL A 212 2.86 15.99 -19.71
N GLU A 213 1.83 16.16 -20.55
CA GLU A 213 1.78 17.25 -21.50
C GLU A 213 1.60 18.59 -20.76
N PRO A 214 2.40 19.64 -21.08
CA PRO A 214 2.25 20.94 -20.44
C PRO A 214 0.81 21.45 -20.49
N GLY A 215 0.24 21.75 -19.32
CA GLY A 215 -1.14 22.22 -19.17
C GLY A 215 -2.21 21.12 -19.08
N SER A 216 -1.88 19.84 -19.34
CA SER A 216 -2.83 18.74 -19.10
C SER A 216 -2.94 18.39 -17.62
N TYR A 217 -1.84 18.58 -16.87
CA TYR A 217 -1.65 18.16 -15.48
C TYR A 217 -1.82 16.65 -15.24
N THR A 218 -2.15 15.84 -16.24
CA THR A 218 -2.48 14.42 -16.07
C THR A 218 -1.55 13.59 -16.95
N PRO A 219 -0.95 12.51 -16.42
CA PRO A 219 -0.11 11.62 -17.22
C PRO A 219 -0.87 10.96 -18.38
N LYS A 220 -0.17 10.77 -19.50
CA LYS A 220 -0.59 9.85 -20.57
C LYS A 220 -0.34 8.42 -20.11
N VAL A 221 -1.42 7.70 -19.80
CA VAL A 221 -1.36 6.36 -19.18
C VAL A 221 -0.92 5.24 -20.13
N ASN A 222 -0.86 5.53 -21.44
CA ASN A 222 -0.47 4.58 -22.47
C ASN A 222 0.92 4.85 -23.07
N THR A 223 1.70 5.75 -22.47
CA THR A 223 3.08 6.01 -22.90
C THR A 223 3.96 4.81 -22.55
N MET A 224 4.72 4.32 -23.54
CA MET A 224 5.57 3.14 -23.40
C MET A 224 7.05 3.48 -23.26
N LEU A 225 7.57 4.38 -24.11
CA LEU A 225 9.01 4.68 -24.19
C LEU A 225 9.32 6.19 -24.08
N ASP A 226 8.38 7.06 -24.47
CA ASP A 226 8.60 8.50 -24.62
C ASP A 226 8.23 9.31 -23.37
N PHE A 227 8.68 8.87 -22.19
CA PHE A 227 8.46 9.61 -20.94
C PHE A 227 9.23 10.94 -20.95
N ASN A 228 8.64 11.99 -20.36
CA ASN A 228 9.23 13.33 -20.32
C ASN A 228 9.62 13.79 -18.90
N LEU A 229 9.35 12.97 -17.88
CA LEU A 229 9.64 13.24 -16.48
C LEU A 229 10.18 11.99 -15.79
N TRP A 230 11.23 12.16 -14.99
CA TRP A 230 11.81 11.13 -14.13
C TRP A 230 11.80 11.62 -12.69
N THR A 231 11.32 10.78 -11.79
CA THR A 231 11.00 11.18 -10.42
C THR A 231 11.40 10.14 -9.40
N TRP A 232 11.65 10.59 -8.17
CA TRP A 232 11.76 9.77 -6.97
C TRP A 232 10.51 10.04 -6.13
N ASN A 233 9.72 9.02 -5.81
CA ASN A 233 8.45 9.16 -5.11
C ASN A 233 7.58 10.30 -5.67
N SER A 234 7.45 10.32 -7.00
CA SER A 234 6.72 11.35 -7.76
C SER A 234 7.19 12.78 -7.47
N ARG A 235 8.49 12.96 -7.22
CA ARG A 235 9.18 14.24 -7.13
C ARG A 235 10.34 14.30 -8.12
N ALA A 236 10.45 15.41 -8.84
CA ALA A 236 11.60 15.73 -9.69
C ALA A 236 12.44 16.83 -9.03
N PHE A 237 13.75 16.82 -9.23
CA PHE A 237 14.62 17.92 -8.80
C PHE A 237 14.13 19.26 -9.38
N PRO A 238 14.08 20.37 -8.60
CA PRO A 238 14.63 20.55 -7.26
C PRO A 238 13.69 20.21 -6.10
N GLY A 239 12.57 19.50 -6.35
CA GLY A 239 11.59 19.13 -5.32
C GLY A 239 11.94 17.88 -4.51
N ILE A 240 13.06 17.22 -4.80
CA ILE A 240 13.51 16.02 -4.06
C ILE A 240 14.21 16.48 -2.78
N ASP A 241 13.77 15.95 -1.63
CA ASP A 241 14.36 16.27 -0.34
C ASP A 241 15.77 15.68 -0.18
N PRO A 242 16.61 16.25 0.68
CA PRO A 242 17.92 15.69 0.97
C PRO A 242 17.83 14.42 1.83
N LEU A 243 18.76 13.49 1.61
CA LEU A 243 19.00 12.35 2.50
C LEU A 243 19.82 12.81 3.71
N ILE A 244 19.15 13.19 4.79
CA ILE A 244 19.81 13.71 5.99
C ILE A 244 20.36 12.58 6.86
N VAL A 245 21.69 12.47 6.92
CA VAL A 245 22.43 11.64 7.88
C VAL A 245 23.09 12.52 8.94
N ARG A 246 23.10 12.06 10.20
CA ARG A 246 23.74 12.74 11.34
C ARG A 246 24.47 11.72 12.19
#